data_AF-A0A8H7GUR9-F1
#
_entry.id   AF-A0A8H7GUR9-F1
#
_cell.length_a   1.000
_cell.length_b   1.000
_cell.length_c   1.000
_cell.angle_alpha   90.00
_cell.angle_beta   90.00
_cell.angle_gamma   90.00
#
_symmetry.space_group_name_H-M   'P 1'
#
loop_
_entity.id
_entity.type
_entity.pdbx_description
1 polymer ?
#
loop_
_entity_poly.entity_id
_entity_poly.type
_entity_poly.pdbx_seq_one_letter_code
_entity_poly.pdbx_strand_id
1 'polypeptide(L)'
;MEDQLKSNLTEDEKKAHHIASEQKRRENIRMEFDRIVNLTPDLTSQESRSELNILTKSADYIESLKEENAVLVEKCRERGIHVPDNLKYKGPGIAHE
;
A
#
# COMPACT_ATOMS: atom_id res chain seq x y z
N MET A 1 -9.69 -2.82 41.15
CA MET A 1 -10.72 -1.76 41.06
C MET A 1 -10.41 -0.84 39.87
N GLU A 2 -10.02 -1.39 38.72
CA GLU A 2 -9.63 -0.59 37.54
C GLU A 2 -10.50 -0.86 36.30
N ASP A 3 -11.30 -1.94 36.30
CA ASP A 3 -12.17 -2.31 35.17
C ASP A 3 -13.58 -1.68 35.20
N GLN A 4 -13.95 -0.99 36.30
CA GLN A 4 -15.29 -0.39 36.45
C GLN A 4 -15.42 1.03 35.85
N LEU A 5 -14.33 1.62 35.36
CA LEU A 5 -14.34 2.95 34.72
C LEU A 5 -14.53 2.88 33.19
N LYS A 6 -14.34 1.72 32.57
CA LYS A 6 -14.55 1.54 31.12
C LYS A 6 -16.02 1.54 30.70
N SER A 7 -16.96 1.38 31.63
CA SER A 7 -18.39 1.24 31.31
C SER A 7 -19.21 2.53 31.33
N ASN A 8 -18.66 3.66 31.79
CA ASN A 8 -19.46 4.85 32.07
C ASN A 8 -19.09 6.06 31.21
N LEU A 9 -18.62 5.84 29.98
CA LEU A 9 -18.63 6.91 28.99
C LEU A 9 -20.10 7.28 28.75
N THR A 10 -20.43 8.55 28.94
CA THR A 10 -21.73 9.09 28.54
C THR A 10 -21.95 8.85 27.06
N GLU A 11 -23.21 8.78 26.62
CA GLU A 11 -23.52 8.58 25.19
C GLU A 11 -22.87 9.66 24.31
N ASP A 12 -22.71 10.88 24.83
CA ASP A 12 -22.00 11.98 24.17
C ASP A 12 -20.48 11.71 24.06
N GLU A 13 -19.83 11.21 25.12
CA GLU A 13 -18.41 10.84 25.09
C GLU A 13 -18.15 9.64 24.16
N LYS A 14 -19.04 8.64 24.14
CA LYS A 14 -18.97 7.51 23.20
C LYS A 14 -19.08 8.00 21.76
N LYS A 15 -20.02 8.91 21.50
CA LYS A 15 -20.23 9.51 20.16
C LYS A 15 -19.01 10.31 19.73
N ALA A 16 -18.44 11.14 20.61
CA ALA A 16 -17.22 11.90 20.34
C ALA A 16 -16.02 10.98 20.04
N HIS A 17 -15.82 9.94 20.85
CA HIS A 17 -14.74 8.97 20.64
C HIS A 17 -14.91 8.19 19.33
N HIS A 18 -16.13 7.78 18.99
CA HIS A 18 -16.41 7.10 17.73
C HIS A 18 -16.08 8.00 16.52
N ILE A 19 -16.50 9.27 16.55
CA ILE A 19 -16.19 10.25 15.49
C ILE A 19 -14.68 10.43 15.36
N ALA A 20 -13.96 10.63 16.47
CA ALA A 20 -12.52 10.81 16.47
C ALA A 20 -11.77 9.57 15.94
N SER A 21 -12.20 8.37 16.34
CA SER A 21 -11.63 7.10 15.87
C SER A 21 -11.83 6.92 14.36
N GLU A 22 -13.03 7.23 13.85
CA GLU A 22 -13.30 7.13 12.41
C GLU A 22 -12.55 8.18 11.61
N GLN A 23 -12.43 9.41 12.14
CA GLN A 23 -11.64 10.46 11.50
C GLN A 23 -10.17 10.03 11.38
N LYS A 24 -9.57 9.53 12.46
CA LYS A 24 -8.21 8.98 12.43
C LYS A 24 -8.08 7.80 11.47
N ARG A 25 -9.08 6.91 11.41
CA ARG A 25 -9.08 5.78 10.45
C ARG A 25 -9.05 6.29 9.00
N ARG A 26 -9.85 7.30 8.69
CA ARG A 26 -9.91 7.91 7.35
C ARG A 26 -8.64 8.67 6.99
N GLU A 27 -8.07 9.40 7.93
CA GLU A 27 -6.78 10.08 7.76
C GLU A 27 -5.67 9.06 7.45
N ASN A 28 -5.61 7.95 8.18
CA ASN A 28 -4.66 6.86 7.89
C ASN A 28 -4.84 6.28 6.49
N ILE A 29 -6.08 5.99 6.08
CA ILE A 29 -6.37 5.49 4.73
C ILE A 29 -5.89 6.50 3.68
N ARG A 30 -6.16 7.80 3.88
CA ARG A 30 -5.74 8.87 2.97
C ARG A 30 -4.22 8.92 2.83
N MET A 31 -3.48 8.83 3.93
CA MET A 31 -2.01 8.82 3.92
C MET A 31 -1.45 7.63 3.13
N GLU A 32 -2.05 6.44 3.25
CA GLU A 32 -1.62 5.28 2.46
C GLU A 32 -1.91 5.46 0.97
N PHE A 33 -3.04 6.07 0.60
CA PHE A 33 -3.30 6.44 -0.80
C PHE A 33 -2.26 7.44 -1.33
N ASP A 34 -1.90 8.45 -0.55
CA ASP A 34 -0.86 9.42 -0.93
C ASP A 34 0.51 8.72 -1.11
N ARG A 35 0.81 7.71 -0.29
CA ARG A 35 2.01 6.88 -0.45
C ARG A 35 1.99 6.08 -1.74
N ILE A 36 0.86 5.46 -2.09
CA ILE A 36 0.69 4.70 -3.34
C ILE A 36 0.89 5.62 -4.55
N VAL A 37 0.34 6.84 -4.51
CA VAL A 37 0.55 7.87 -5.55
C VAL A 37 2.03 8.15 -5.74
N ASN A 38 2.78 8.36 -4.66
CA ASN A 38 4.21 8.65 -4.73
C ASN A 38 5.06 7.49 -5.29
N LEU A 39 4.58 6.25 -5.17
CA LEU A 39 5.28 5.06 -5.66
C LEU A 39 4.96 4.73 -7.12
N THR A 40 3.87 5.27 -7.68
CA THR A 40 3.39 4.93 -9.02
C THR A 40 3.74 6.07 -9.98
N PRO A 41 4.72 5.90 -10.89
CA PRO A 41 5.17 6.96 -11.80
C PRO A 41 4.06 7.52 -12.71
N ASP A 42 3.10 6.67 -13.07
CA ASP A 42 2.02 7.00 -14.01
C ASP A 42 0.83 7.71 -13.36
N LEU A 43 0.91 8.07 -12.07
CA LEU A 43 -0.10 8.87 -11.37
C LEU A 43 0.29 10.34 -11.35
N THR A 44 -0.44 11.16 -12.10
CA THR A 44 -0.29 12.62 -12.04
C THR A 44 -1.03 13.23 -10.84
N SER A 45 -0.68 14.46 -10.46
CA SER A 45 -1.34 15.20 -9.37
C SER A 45 -2.83 15.50 -9.62
N GLN A 46 -3.31 15.37 -10.86
CA GLN A 46 -4.73 15.46 -11.18
C GLN A 46 -5.47 14.13 -10.96
N GLU A 47 -4.79 13.00 -11.19
CA GLU A 47 -5.34 11.65 -11.08
C GLU A 47 -5.30 11.10 -9.64
N SER A 48 -4.44 11.66 -8.79
CA SER A 48 -4.35 11.37 -7.34
C SER A 48 -5.59 11.76 -6.53
N ARG A 49 -6.64 12.27 -7.18
CA ARG A 49 -7.92 12.63 -6.56
C ARG A 49 -8.95 11.50 -6.57
N SER A 50 -8.77 10.47 -7.41
CA SER A 50 -9.72 9.34 -7.54
C SER A 50 -9.13 8.06 -6.96
N GLU A 51 -9.72 7.55 -5.88
CA GLU A 51 -9.30 6.28 -5.24
C GLU A 51 -9.32 5.12 -6.25
N LEU A 52 -10.34 5.06 -7.10
CA LEU A 52 -10.44 4.03 -8.15
C LEU A 52 -9.27 4.12 -9.13
N ASN A 53 -8.94 5.34 -9.61
CA ASN A 53 -7.83 5.50 -10.56
C ASN A 53 -6.49 5.17 -9.92
N ILE A 54 -6.29 5.53 -8.65
CA ILE A 54 -5.08 5.19 -7.90
C ILE A 54 -4.93 3.67 -7.86
N LEU A 55 -5.98 2.95 -7.41
CA LEU A 55 -5.92 1.49 -7.30
C LEU A 55 -5.68 0.81 -8.67
N THR A 56 -6.40 1.23 -9.71
CA THR A 56 -6.25 0.66 -11.05
C THR A 56 -4.84 0.87 -11.59
N LYS A 57 -4.34 2.10 -11.60
CA LYS A 57 -3.01 2.38 -12.15
C LYS A 57 -1.89 1.73 -11.33
N SER A 58 -2.04 1.66 -10.02
CA SER A 58 -1.06 0.97 -9.20
C SER A 58 -1.07 -0.54 -9.42
N ALA A 59 -2.23 -1.15 -9.68
CA ALA A 59 -2.30 -2.55 -10.07
C ALA A 59 -1.62 -2.79 -11.43
N ASP A 60 -1.90 -1.92 -12.43
CA ASP A 60 -1.25 -1.98 -13.74
C ASP A 60 0.27 -1.82 -13.62
N TYR A 61 0.73 -0.90 -12.77
CA TYR A 61 2.15 -0.68 -12.54
C TYR A 61 2.84 -1.90 -11.89
N ILE A 62 2.19 -2.55 -10.91
CA ILE A 62 2.69 -3.80 -10.33
C ILE A 62 2.85 -4.87 -11.41
N GLU A 63 1.89 -5.01 -12.34
CA GLU A 63 2.01 -5.98 -13.43
C GLU A 63 3.18 -5.65 -14.35
N SER A 64 3.35 -4.38 -14.73
CA SER A 64 4.48 -3.94 -15.55
C SER A 64 5.84 -4.23 -14.90
N LEU A 65 5.98 -4.02 -13.58
CA LEU A 65 7.20 -4.32 -12.83
C LEU A 65 7.52 -5.82 -12.81
N LYS A 66 6.49 -6.67 -12.76
CA LYS A 66 6.66 -8.14 -12.81
C LYS A 66 7.16 -8.59 -14.18
N GLU A 67 6.58 -8.04 -15.24
CA GLU A 67 7.02 -8.29 -16.62
C GLU A 67 8.45 -7.78 -16.85
N GLU A 68 8.76 -6.57 -16.41
CA GLU A 68 10.09 -5.98 -16.52
C GLU A 68 11.13 -6.82 -15.75
N ASN A 69 10.80 -7.28 -14.54
CA ASN A 69 11.67 -8.16 -13.77
C ASN A 69 12.01 -9.44 -14.54
N ALA A 70 11.00 -10.09 -15.14
CA ALA A 70 11.20 -11.30 -15.94
C ALA A 70 12.10 -11.04 -17.15
N VAL A 71 11.87 -9.94 -17.86
CA VAL A 71 12.70 -9.53 -19.02
C VAL A 71 14.15 -9.25 -18.60
N LEU A 72 14.37 -8.56 -17.47
CA LEU A 72 15.70 -8.26 -16.97
C LEU A 72 16.44 -9.52 -16.53
N VAL A 73 15.75 -10.44 -15.85
CA VAL A 73 16.32 -11.74 -15.44
C VAL A 73 16.78 -12.53 -16.66
N GLU A 74 15.96 -12.60 -17.72
CA GLU A 74 16.33 -13.31 -18.94
C GLU A 74 17.51 -12.64 -19.66
N LYS A 75 17.53 -11.30 -19.77
CA LYS A 75 18.68 -10.56 -20.32
C LYS A 75 19.98 -10.80 -19.55
N CYS A 76 19.91 -10.90 -18.22
CA CYS A 76 21.06 -11.24 -17.40
C CYS A 76 21.53 -12.67 -17.68
N ARG A 77 20.59 -13.62 -17.78
CA ARG A 77 20.87 -15.02 -18.10
C ARG A 77 21.54 -15.19 -19.46
N GLU A 78 21.04 -14.52 -20.50
CA GLU A 78 21.63 -14.50 -21.85
C GLU A 78 23.08 -14.00 -21.84
N ARG A 79 23.39 -13.04 -20.96
CA ARG A 79 24.72 -12.45 -20.81
C ARG A 79 25.62 -13.21 -19.82
N GLY A 80 25.13 -14.31 -19.24
CA GLY A 80 25.86 -15.07 -18.21
C GLY A 80 26.02 -14.32 -16.88
N ILE A 81 25.22 -13.28 -16.64
CA ILE A 81 25.23 -12.49 -15.40
C ILE A 81 24.36 -13.22 -14.37
N HIS A 82 24.95 -13.53 -13.21
CA HIS A 82 24.21 -14.10 -12.09
C HIS A 82 23.25 -13.06 -11.48
N VAL A 83 21.96 -13.40 -11.38
CA VAL A 83 20.96 -12.57 -10.72
C VAL A 83 20.73 -13.08 -9.29
N PRO A 84 21.00 -12.27 -8.26
CA PRO A 84 20.66 -12.55 -6.87
C PRO A 84 19.18 -12.87 -6.68
N ASP A 85 18.87 -13.79 -5.77
CA ASP A 85 17.51 -14.26 -5.55
C ASP A 85 16.58 -13.22 -4.93
N ASN A 86 17.13 -12.23 -4.22
CA ASN A 86 16.37 -11.10 -3.67
C ASN A 86 15.91 -10.11 -4.76
N LEU A 87 16.46 -10.17 -5.96
CA LEU A 87 16.08 -9.34 -7.11
C LEU A 87 15.10 -10.04 -8.05
N LYS A 88 14.84 -11.33 -7.87
CA LYS A 88 13.86 -12.07 -8.67
C LYS A 88 12.50 -11.94 -8.02
N TYR A 89 11.50 -11.50 -8.78
CA TYR A 89 10.12 -11.52 -8.31
C TYR A 89 9.65 -12.95 -8.06
N LYS A 90 9.22 -13.26 -6.84
CA LYS A 90 8.77 -14.61 -6.43
C LYS A 90 7.26 -14.69 -6.16
N GLY A 91 6.55 -13.58 -6.25
CA GLY A 91 5.14 -13.49 -5.85
C GLY A 91 4.95 -12.77 -4.51
N PRO A 92 3.71 -12.35 -4.20
CA PRO A 92 3.40 -11.69 -2.94
C PRO A 92 3.58 -12.64 -1.76
N GLY A 93 4.10 -12.13 -0.64
CA GLY A 93 4.23 -12.88 0.61
C GLY A 93 5.41 -13.86 0.67
N ILE A 94 6.25 -13.92 -0.36
CA ILE A 94 7.50 -14.70 -0.32
C ILE A 94 8.63 -13.78 0.13
N ALA A 95 9.26 -14.11 1.25
CA ALA A 95 10.40 -13.36 1.76
C ALA A 95 11.58 -13.44 0.78
N HIS A 96 12.17 -12.28 0.51
CA HIS A 96 13.43 -12.16 -0.20
C HIS A 96 14.54 -12.17 0.85
N GLU A 97 15.00 -13.37 1.25
CA GLU A 97 16.21 -13.56 2.07
C GLU A 97 17.48 -13.31 1.26
#